data_AF-A0AAW9JAX0-F1
#
_entry.id   AF-A0AAW9JAX0-F1
#
_cell.length_a   1.000
_cell.length_b   1.000
_cell.length_c   1.000
_cell.angle_alpha   90.00
_cell.angle_beta   90.00
_cell.angle_gamma   90.00
#
_symmetry.space_group_name_H-M   'P 1'
#
loop_
_entity.id
_entity.type
_entity.pdbx_description
1 polymer ?
#
loop_
_entity_poly.entity_id
_entity_poly.type
_entity_poly.pdbx_seq_one_letter_code
_entity_poly.pdbx_strand_id
1 'polypeptide(L)'
;IYYYAKTIPWTPLEPAERLGNLVVKYLEQGTNKELAPDVTGKEKVGTDYTTKAEVIDGYTLVSTPSNTTGQYIDGTVEVIYYYAKTIPWTPLEPAERLGNLVVKYLEQ
;
A
#
# COMPACT_ATOMS: atom_id res chain seq x y z
N ILE A 1 34.50 53.58 32.29
CA ILE A 1 33.81 53.05 31.09
C ILE A 1 33.36 51.65 31.45
N TYR A 2 32.05 51.43 31.64
CA TYR A 2 31.52 50.11 31.99
C TYR A 2 31.10 49.40 30.69
N TYR A 3 31.75 48.28 30.39
CA TYR A 3 31.31 47.37 29.32
C TYR A 3 30.17 46.52 29.88
N TYR A 4 28.95 46.72 29.38
CA TYR A 4 27.88 45.75 29.59
C TYR A 4 28.18 44.54 28.69
N ALA A 5 28.55 43.41 29.29
CA ALA A 5 28.48 42.14 28.58
C ALA A 5 27.00 41.82 28.38
N LYS A 6 26.50 42.00 27.17
CA LYS A 6 25.13 41.65 26.78
C LYS A 6 24.98 40.14 26.96
N THR A 7 24.40 39.72 28.09
CA THR A 7 24.07 38.32 28.33
C THR A 7 23.02 37.91 27.29
N ILE A 8 23.43 37.06 26.36
CA ILE A 8 22.48 36.34 25.51
C ILE A 8 21.67 35.46 26.46
N PRO A 9 20.35 35.64 26.60
CA PRO A 9 19.56 34.69 27.38
C PRO A 9 19.77 33.32 26.73
N TRP A 10 20.05 32.30 27.55
CA TRP A 10 20.10 30.92 27.06
C TRP A 10 18.68 30.55 26.63
N THR A 11 18.37 30.73 25.36
CA THR A 11 17.19 30.15 24.75
C THR A 11 17.46 28.65 24.68
N PRO A 12 16.68 27.80 25.36
CA PRO A 12 16.77 26.36 25.14
C PRO A 12 16.63 26.12 23.64
N LEU A 13 17.67 25.56 23.02
CA LEU A 13 17.56 25.07 21.66
C LEU A 13 16.56 23.92 21.72
N GLU A 14 15.32 24.14 21.28
CA GLU A 14 14.40 23.03 21.08
C GLU A 14 15.14 21.97 20.25
N PRO A 15 15.15 20.69 20.67
CA PRO A 15 15.72 19.64 19.83
C PRO A 15 15.09 19.76 18.46
N ALA A 16 15.92 19.89 17.41
CA ALA A 16 15.43 20.01 16.05
C ALA A 16 14.40 18.90 15.81
N GLU A 17 13.17 19.28 15.46
CA GLU A 17 12.12 18.31 15.23
C GLU A 17 12.55 17.36 14.12
N ARG A 18 12.63 16.07 14.45
CA ARG A 18 12.89 15.03 13.46
C ARG A 18 11.56 14.70 12.80
N LEU A 19 11.54 14.82 11.48
CA LEU A 19 10.38 14.48 10.65
C LEU A 19 10.64 13.15 9.95
N GLY A 20 9.64 12.28 9.94
CA GLY A 20 9.60 11.08 9.12
C GLY A 20 8.72 11.30 7.90
N ASN A 21 8.93 10.50 6.86
CA ASN A 21 8.07 10.45 5.68
C ASN A 21 7.35 9.10 5.63
N LEU A 22 6.12 9.11 5.16
CA LEU A 22 5.33 7.93 4.86
C LEU A 22 5.00 7.96 3.37
N VAL A 23 5.20 6.84 2.69
CA VAL A 23 4.81 6.64 1.29
C VAL A 23 3.98 5.38 1.22
N VAL A 24 2.76 5.51 0.72
CA VAL A 24 1.84 4.39 0.48
C VAL A 24 1.73 4.18 -1.02
N LYS A 25 1.98 2.95 -1.45
CA LYS A 25 1.96 2.56 -2.87
C LYS A 25 0.91 1.50 -3.14
N TYR A 26 0.35 1.54 -4.34
CA TYR A 26 -0.63 0.57 -4.82
C TYR A 26 -0.12 -0.09 -6.09
N LEU A 27 0.35 -1.33 -5.96
CA LEU A 27 1.10 -2.01 -7.02
C LEU A 27 0.41 -3.29 -7.50
N GLU A 28 0.53 -3.58 -8.79
CA GLU A 28 0.15 -4.87 -9.36
C GLU A 28 1.12 -5.98 -8.91
N GLN A 29 0.57 -7.06 -8.39
CA GLN A 29 1.34 -8.22 -7.96
C GLN A 29 2.11 -8.83 -9.15
N GLY A 30 3.42 -9.01 -8.98
CA GLY A 30 4.29 -9.65 -9.97
C GLY A 30 4.91 -8.70 -11.00
N THR A 31 4.29 -7.56 -11.29
CA THR A 31 4.85 -6.56 -12.22
C THR A 31 5.32 -5.28 -11.53
N ASN A 32 4.86 -5.01 -10.30
CA ASN A 32 5.06 -3.74 -9.59
C ASN A 32 4.57 -2.52 -10.38
N LYS A 33 3.64 -2.70 -11.32
CA LYS A 33 3.01 -1.58 -12.02
C LYS A 33 2.20 -0.76 -11.02
N GLU A 34 2.40 0.55 -11.01
CA GLU A 34 1.61 1.49 -10.21
C GLU A 34 0.17 1.55 -10.74
N LEU A 35 -0.79 1.35 -9.83
CA LEU A 35 -2.21 1.27 -10.13
C LEU A 35 -3.00 2.50 -9.69
N ALA A 36 -2.51 3.21 -8.69
CA ALA A 36 -3.05 4.46 -8.19
C ALA A 36 -1.90 5.34 -7.67
N PRO A 37 -2.08 6.68 -7.63
CA PRO A 37 -1.04 7.59 -7.16
C PRO A 37 -0.57 7.28 -5.74
N ASP A 38 0.73 7.45 -5.49
CA ASP A 38 1.29 7.34 -4.16
C ASP A 38 0.67 8.34 -3.17
N VAL A 39 0.28 7.86 -1.98
CA VAL A 39 -0.13 8.73 -0.87
C VAL A 39 1.08 9.00 0.01
N THR A 40 1.43 10.28 0.17
CA THR A 40 2.59 10.68 0.97
C THR A 40 2.17 11.47 2.21
N GLY A 41 2.91 11.28 3.30
CA GLY A 41 2.73 11.99 4.55
C GLY A 41 4.08 12.39 5.12
N LYS A 42 4.14 13.52 5.84
CA LYS A 42 5.33 13.98 6.53
C LYS A 42 4.95 14.53 7.89
N GLU A 43 5.40 13.85 8.93
CA GLU A 43 5.02 14.15 10.31
C GLU A 43 6.20 13.97 11.25
N LYS A 44 6.05 14.42 12.50
CA LYS A 44 7.05 14.23 13.55
C LYS A 44 7.32 12.75 13.80
N VAL A 45 8.58 12.40 14.00
CA VAL A 45 8.97 11.05 14.42
C VAL A 45 8.27 10.70 15.73
N GLY A 46 7.66 9.51 15.79
CA GLY A 46 6.84 9.04 16.89
C GLY A 46 5.35 9.33 16.74
N THR A 47 4.92 10.13 15.76
CA THR A 47 3.49 10.28 15.44
C THR A 47 2.94 8.97 14.89
N ASP A 48 1.75 8.56 15.34
CA ASP A 48 1.09 7.36 14.81
C ASP A 48 0.54 7.61 13.40
N TYR A 49 0.60 6.59 12.54
CA TYR A 49 -0.03 6.58 11.24
C TYR A 49 -0.95 5.36 11.08
N THR A 50 -1.93 5.50 10.19
CA THR A 50 -2.79 4.41 9.74
C THR A 50 -3.05 4.57 8.26
N THR A 51 -2.84 3.49 7.51
CA THR A 51 -3.10 3.42 6.08
C THR A 51 -4.21 2.42 5.82
N LYS A 52 -4.88 2.55 4.67
CA LYS A 52 -5.92 1.62 4.24
C LYS A 52 -5.71 1.29 2.77
N ALA A 53 -6.16 0.10 2.37
CA ALA A 53 -6.22 -0.26 0.96
C ALA A 53 -7.23 0.64 0.24
N GLU A 54 -6.93 0.97 -1.01
CA GLU A 54 -7.81 1.70 -1.89
C GLU A 54 -8.59 0.74 -2.80
N VAL A 55 -9.77 1.18 -3.23
CA VAL A 55 -10.58 0.45 -4.23
C VAL A 55 -10.10 0.87 -5.60
N ILE A 56 -9.61 -0.08 -6.38
CA ILE A 56 -9.05 0.15 -7.71
C ILE A 56 -9.88 -0.62 -8.73
N ASP A 57 -10.45 0.09 -9.70
CA ASP A 57 -11.32 -0.52 -10.71
C ASP A 57 -10.56 -1.59 -11.53
N GLY A 58 -11.17 -2.77 -11.64
CA GLY A 58 -10.58 -3.92 -12.33
C GLY A 58 -9.50 -4.65 -11.55
N TYR A 59 -9.30 -4.34 -10.27
CA TYR A 59 -8.30 -4.97 -9.41
C TYR A 59 -8.90 -5.40 -8.05
N THR A 60 -8.35 -6.48 -7.49
CA THR A 60 -8.70 -6.99 -6.16
C THR A 60 -7.46 -7.02 -5.28
N LEU A 61 -7.58 -6.58 -4.02
CA LEU A 61 -6.49 -6.62 -3.05
C LEU A 61 -6.07 -8.08 -2.80
N VAL A 62 -4.78 -8.36 -2.99
CA VAL A 62 -4.22 -9.71 -2.77
C VAL A 62 -3.88 -9.92 -1.30
N SER A 63 -3.21 -8.94 -0.69
CA SER A 63 -2.78 -9.02 0.69
C SER A 63 -2.61 -7.63 1.30
N THR A 64 -2.94 -7.53 2.59
CA THR A 64 -2.69 -6.35 3.41
C THR A 64 -1.28 -6.43 3.99
N PRO A 65 -0.44 -5.38 3.85
CA PRO A 65 0.90 -5.39 4.45
C PRO A 65 0.83 -5.39 5.98
N SER A 66 1.88 -5.82 6.67
CA SER A 66 1.90 -5.88 8.14
C SER A 66 2.12 -4.52 8.81
N ASN A 67 2.61 -3.53 8.06
CA ASN A 67 2.96 -2.19 8.54
C ASN A 67 1.90 -1.13 8.20
N THR A 68 0.63 -1.52 8.08
CA THR A 68 -0.48 -0.58 7.80
C THR A 68 -0.69 0.45 8.91
N THR A 69 -0.33 0.08 10.14
CA THR A 69 -0.31 0.95 11.31
C THR A 69 1.09 0.95 11.92
N GLY A 70 1.51 2.07 12.48
CA GLY A 70 2.80 2.22 13.11
C GLY A 70 3.07 3.67 13.47
N GLN A 71 4.34 4.01 13.66
CA GLN A 71 4.78 5.37 13.93
C GLN A 71 5.73 5.85 12.84
N TYR A 72 5.70 7.15 12.56
CA TYR A 72 6.71 7.80 11.73
C TYR A 72 8.09 7.59 12.37
N ILE A 73 9.03 7.07 11.60
CA ILE A 73 10.44 6.93 11.98
C ILE A 73 11.29 7.95 11.23
N ASP A 74 12.53 8.15 11.66
CA ASP A 74 13.46 8.93 10.84
C ASP A 74 13.69 8.23 9.48
N GLY A 75 13.66 9.00 8.41
CA GLY A 75 13.69 8.51 7.04
C GLY A 75 12.30 8.33 6.43
N THR A 76 12.11 7.23 5.69
CA THR A 76 10.89 6.96 4.94
C THR A 76 10.32 5.59 5.29
N VAL A 77 9.07 5.55 5.71
CA VAL A 77 8.26 4.34 5.83
C VAL A 77 7.56 4.10 4.50
N GLU A 78 7.72 2.91 3.93
CA GLU A 78 7.02 2.51 2.71
C GLU A 78 5.98 1.43 3.02
N VAL A 79 4.73 1.67 2.67
CA VAL A 79 3.61 0.74 2.82
C VAL A 79 3.09 0.37 1.44
N ILE A 80 3.18 -0.90 1.07
CA ILE A 80 2.82 -1.36 -0.28
C ILE A 80 1.61 -2.28 -0.21
N TYR A 81 0.54 -1.89 -0.92
CA TYR A 81 -0.63 -2.73 -1.15
C TYR A 81 -0.51 -3.40 -2.52
N TYR A 82 -0.56 -4.73 -2.54
CA TYR A 82 -0.49 -5.53 -3.77
C TYR A 82 -1.88 -5.95 -4.25
N TYR A 83 -2.13 -5.78 -5.55
CA TYR A 83 -3.40 -6.07 -6.20
C TYR A 83 -3.22 -7.04 -7.38
N ALA A 84 -4.25 -7.84 -7.65
CA ALA A 84 -4.33 -8.70 -8.83
C ALA A 84 -5.51 -8.24 -9.70
N LYS A 85 -5.39 -8.41 -11.02
CA LYS A 85 -6.50 -8.10 -11.93
C LYS A 85 -7.71 -8.93 -11.57
N THR A 86 -8.84 -8.26 -11.40
CA THR A 86 -10.14 -8.91 -11.29
C THR A 86 -10.45 -9.52 -12.63
N ILE A 87 -10.41 -10.85 -12.73
CA ILE A 87 -10.99 -11.55 -13.87
C ILE A 87 -12.51 -11.41 -13.73
N PRO A 88 -13.21 -10.69 -14.63
CA PRO A 88 -14.65 -10.78 -14.65
C PRO A 88 -14.99 -12.26 -14.84
N TRP A 89 -15.99 -12.75 -14.12
CA TRP A 89 -16.53 -14.06 -14.45
C TRP A 89 -17.25 -13.93 -15.79
N THR A 90 -16.50 -13.92 -16.89
CA THR A 90 -17.01 -14.29 -18.19
C THR A 90 -17.13 -15.80 -18.12
N PRO A 91 -18.37 -16.34 -18.11
CA PRO A 91 -18.53 -17.75 -18.39
C PRO A 91 -17.78 -17.99 -19.69
N LEU A 92 -16.72 -18.79 -19.65
CA LEU A 92 -16.17 -19.37 -20.86
C LEU A 92 -17.40 -19.99 -21.51
N GLU A 93 -17.82 -19.51 -22.69
CA GLU A 93 -18.86 -20.19 -23.45
C GLU A 93 -18.53 -21.68 -23.34
N PRO A 94 -19.44 -22.54 -22.84
CA PRO A 94 -19.12 -23.93 -22.66
C PRO A 94 -18.68 -24.41 -24.03
N ALA A 95 -17.36 -24.64 -24.18
CA ALA A 95 -16.73 -25.05 -25.43
C ALA A 95 -17.64 -26.12 -25.99
N GLU A 96 -18.23 -25.84 -27.15
CA GLU A 96 -19.39 -26.57 -27.65
C GLU A 96 -19.20 -28.04 -27.32
N ARG A 97 -20.06 -28.58 -26.44
CA ARG A 97 -20.05 -30.02 -26.16
C ARG A 97 -20.62 -30.71 -27.40
N LEU A 98 -19.88 -30.68 -28.50
CA LEU A 98 -20.13 -31.48 -29.68
C LEU A 98 -19.65 -32.90 -29.38
N GLY A 99 -20.63 -33.73 -29.00
CA GLY A 99 -20.59 -35.18 -29.15
C GLY A 99 -20.12 -35.96 -27.92
N ASN A 100 -20.65 -37.14 -27.58
CA ASN A 100 -21.63 -37.99 -28.25
C ASN A 100 -22.30 -38.85 -27.15
N LEU A 101 -23.61 -39.13 -27.26
CA LEU A 101 -24.23 -40.22 -26.50
C LEU A 101 -23.75 -41.53 -27.12
N VAL A 102 -22.72 -42.15 -26.55
CA VAL A 102 -22.36 -43.53 -26.89
C VAL A 102 -23.36 -44.43 -26.16
N VAL A 103 -24.44 -44.82 -26.84
CA VAL A 103 -25.27 -45.93 -26.38
C VAL A 103 -24.46 -47.21 -26.56
N LYS A 104 -23.96 -47.78 -25.46
CA LYS A 104 -23.52 -49.17 -25.40
C LYS A 104 -24.40 -49.90 -24.39
N TYR A 105 -25.33 -50.69 -24.90
CA TYR A 105 -25.79 -51.88 -24.20
C TYR A 105 -25.55 -53.05 -25.14
N LEU A 106 -24.54 -53.86 -24.79
CA LEU A 106 -24.32 -55.18 -25.35
C LEU A 106 -25.38 -56.11 -24.77
N GLU A 107 -25.88 -57.01 -25.61
CA GLU A 107 -26.88 -58.03 -25.31
C GLU A 107 -26.47 -58.94 -24.14
N GLN A 108 -27.46 -59.30 -23.31
CA GLN A 108 -27.74 -60.66 -22.83
C GLN A 108 -29.16 -60.75 -22.27
#